data_AF-A5HGH8-F1
#
_entry.id   AF-A5HGH8-F1
#
_cell.length_a   1.000
_cell.length_b   1.000
_cell.length_c   1.000
_cell.angle_alpha   90.00
_cell.angle_beta   90.00
_cell.angle_gamma   90.00
#
_symmetry.space_group_name_H-M   'P 1'
#
loop_
_entity.id
_entity.type
_entity.pdbx_description
1 polymer ?
#
loop_
_entity_poly.entity_id
_entity_poly.type
_entity_poly.pdbx_seq_one_letter_code
_entity_poly.pdbx_strand_id
1 'polypeptide(L)' 'LDNNQIESLPAGLFDQLAELKQLYLQGNQLKSLP' A
#
# COMPACT_ATOMS: atom_id res chain seq x y z
N LEU A 1 5.10 -12.63 -12.48
CA LEU A 1 5.70 -11.35 -12.92
C LEU A 1 5.18 -10.34 -11.92
N ASP A 2 5.79 -10.32 -10.73
CA ASP A 2 5.15 -9.77 -9.51
C ASP A 2 5.91 -8.54 -8.99
N ASN A 3 6.51 -7.77 -9.90
CA ASN A 3 7.32 -6.61 -9.56
C ASN A 3 6.46 -5.34 -9.58
N ASN A 4 5.62 -5.15 -8.57
CA ASN A 4 5.06 -3.82 -8.30
C ASN A 4 6.14 -2.98 -7.59
N GLN A 5 6.60 -1.92 -8.24
CA GLN A 5 7.68 -1.07 -7.74
C GLN A 5 7.15 0.08 -6.87
N ILE A 6 6.11 -0.18 -6.07
CA ILE A 6 5.53 0.86 -5.23
C ILE A 6 6.49 1.13 -4.07
N GLU A 7 7.13 2.30 -4.09
CA GLU A 7 8.12 2.74 -3.08
C GLU A 7 7.48 3.50 -1.91
N SER A 8 6.36 4.19 -2.16
CA SER A 8 5.63 4.96 -1.17
C SER A 8 4.13 4.97 -1.47
N LEU A 9 3.32 5.07 -0.42
CA LEU A 9 1.87 5.25 -0.54
C LEU A 9 1.52 6.74 -0.41
N PRO A 10 0.58 7.26 -1.21
CA PRO A 10 0.08 8.63 -1.03
C PRO A 10 -0.52 8.81 0.36
N ALA A 11 -0.28 9.97 0.96
CA ALA A 11 -0.98 10.36 2.17
C ALA A 11 -2.50 10.40 1.90
N GLY A 12 -3.27 9.84 2.82
CA GLY A 12 -4.72 9.77 2.72
C GLY A 12 -5.27 8.74 1.73
N LEU A 13 -4.44 7.86 1.16
CA LEU A 13 -4.90 6.75 0.31
C LEU A 13 -5.95 5.88 1.02
N PHE A 14 -5.84 5.78 2.34
CA PHE A 14 -6.70 4.95 3.17
C PHE A 14 -7.90 5.70 3.76
N ASP A 15 -7.99 7.02 3.59
CA ASP A 15 -8.99 7.85 4.28
C ASP A 15 -10.43 7.50 3.89
N GLN A 16 -10.62 6.96 2.68
CA GLN A 16 -11.93 6.55 2.16
C GLN A 16 -12.16 5.04 2.25
N LEU A 17 -11.19 4.28 2.76
CA LEU A 17 -11.27 2.83 2.86
C LEU A 17 -11.76 2.42 4.26
N ALA A 18 -12.86 3.02 4.71
CA ALA A 18 -13.42 2.85 6.06
C ALA A 18 -13.75 1.38 6.43
N GLU A 19 -14.00 0.55 5.42
CA GLU A 19 -14.35 -0.88 5.59
C GLU A 19 -13.19 -1.83 5.20
N LEU A 20 -11.97 -1.33 5.03
CA LEU A 20 -10.83 -2.15 4.64
C LEU A 20 -10.40 -3.08 5.78
N LYS A 21 -10.58 -4.39 5.58
CA LYS A 21 -10.22 -5.41 6.57
C LYS A 21 -8.85 -6.02 6.33
N GLN A 22 -8.42 -6.10 5.08
CA GLN A 22 -7.17 -6.73 4.69
C GLN A 22 -6.55 -6.00 3.49
N LEU A 23 -5.24 -5.82 3.54
CA LEU A 23 -4.46 -5.20 2.48
C LEU A 23 -3.20 -6.03 2.24
N TYR A 24 -2.99 -6.45 1.00
CA TYR A 24 -1.88 -7.29 0.59
C TYR A 24 -0.88 -6.47 -0.21
N LEU A 25 0.29 -6.23 0.37
CA LEU A 25 1.35 -5.41 -0.23
C LEU A 25 2.63 -6.20 -0.50
N GLN A 26 2.59 -7.55 -0.43
CA GLN A 26 3.77 -8.36 -0.70
C GLN A 26 4.28 -8.13 -2.13
N GLY A 27 5.60 -8.12 -2.30
CA GLY A 27 6.23 -7.86 -3.59
C GLY A 27 6.38 -6.38 -3.97
N ASN A 28 6.07 -5.45 -3.06
CA ASN A 28 6.36 -4.01 -3.22
C ASN A 28 7.71 -3.61 -2.62
N GLN A 29 8.14 -2.37 -2.88
CA GLN A 29 9.39 -1.79 -2.38
C GLN A 29 9.16 -0.75 -1.26
N LEU A 30 8.04 -0.88 -0.55
CA LEU A 30 7.67 0.02 0.52
C LEU A 30 8.70 -0.04 1.66
N LYS A 31 9.35 1.09 1.94
CA LYS A 31 10.32 1.21 3.05
C LYS A 31 9.64 1.47 4.38
N SER A 32 8.50 2.16 4.34
CA SER A 32 7.68 2.49 5.49
C SER A 32 6.24 2.72 5.03
N LEU A 33 5.30 2.48 5.94
CA LEU A 33 3.93 2.98 5.76
C LEU A 33 3.88 4.42 6.30
N PRO A 34 3.23 5.35 5.58
CA PRO A 34 2.96 6.69 6.10
C PRO A 34 2.00 6.68 7.29
#